data_AF-A0A7J8NU58-F1
#
_entry.id   AF-A0A7J8NU58-F1
#
_cell.length_a   1.000
_cell.length_b   1.000
_cell.length_c   1.000
_cell.angle_alpha   90.00
_cell.angle_beta   90.00
_cell.angle_gamma   90.00
#
_symmetry.space_group_name_H-M   'P 1'
#
loop_
_entity.id
_entity.type
_entity.pdbx_description
1 polymer ?
#
loop_
_entity_poly.entity_id
_entity_poly.type
_entity_poly.pdbx_seq_one_letter_code
_entity_poly.pdbx_strand_id
1 'polypeptide(L)'
;MQYLMDYEGKQFQNVSKDGLKIGKDSKSRELKDSFKELTKWWKGTLKTEDVDEVKISNRLDNTPCVVVTSKFGWSANMERLMQAQTLTDASKQAYMRGKRILEINPRHPIVKELRERVVKDPEDEGVKQTAQLIYQTALMESGFILSDPKDFASRIYSSVKSSLNI
;
A
#
# COMPACT_ATOMS: atom_id res chain seq x y z
N MET A 1 14.23 8.21 -14.36
CA MET A 1 15.49 8.87 -13.96
C MET A 1 16.47 7.83 -13.42
N GLN A 2 16.90 6.88 -14.25
CA GLN A 2 17.88 5.86 -13.82
C GLN A 2 19.33 6.31 -14.07
N TYR A 3 19.52 7.27 -14.97
CA TYR A 3 20.83 7.75 -15.41
C TYR A 3 21.13 9.21 -15.02
N LEU A 4 20.13 9.96 -14.55
CA LEU A 4 20.30 11.32 -14.03
C LEU A 4 20.04 11.27 -12.52
N MET A 5 21.12 11.25 -11.74
CA MET A 5 21.06 11.08 -10.27
C MET A 5 20.87 12.41 -9.55
N ASP A 6 21.41 13.49 -10.12
CA ASP A 6 21.27 14.84 -9.59
C ASP A 6 21.20 15.89 -10.71
N TYR A 7 20.71 17.06 -10.33
CA TYR A 7 20.75 18.28 -11.12
C TYR A 7 21.07 19.45 -10.19
N GLU A 8 22.13 20.20 -10.50
CA GLU A 8 22.60 21.32 -9.67
C GLU A 8 22.83 20.92 -8.19
N GLY A 9 23.38 19.72 -7.97
CA GLY A 9 23.63 19.19 -6.62
C GLY A 9 22.37 18.74 -5.86
N LYS A 10 21.19 18.79 -6.49
CA LYS A 10 19.93 18.29 -5.93
C LYS A 10 19.66 16.88 -6.43
N GLN A 11 19.61 15.94 -5.49
CA GLN A 11 19.28 14.54 -5.76
C GLN A 11 17.79 14.40 -6.11
N PHE A 12 17.47 13.58 -7.10
CA PHE A 12 16.08 13.26 -7.43
C PHE A 12 15.50 12.21 -6.49
N GLN A 13 14.27 12.44 -6.04
CA GLN A 13 13.52 11.48 -5.23
C GLN A 13 12.21 11.12 -5.94
N ASN A 14 11.96 9.83 -6.10
CA ASN A 14 10.69 9.35 -6.64
C ASN A 14 9.63 9.34 -5.53
N VAL A 15 8.50 10.02 -5.77
CA VAL A 15 7.37 10.14 -4.83
C VAL A 15 6.55 8.85 -4.68
N SER A 16 6.69 7.90 -5.60
CA SER A 16 6.06 6.57 -5.54
C SER A 16 6.97 5.53 -4.88
N LYS A 17 8.16 5.94 -4.43
CA LYS A 17 9.09 5.10 -3.68
C LYS A 17 9.11 5.44 -2.20
N ASP A 18 9.58 4.48 -1.42
CA ASP A 18 9.86 4.65 0.00
C ASP A 18 11.00 5.66 0.26
N GLY A 19 11.01 6.23 1.47
CA GLY A 19 12.04 7.16 1.92
C GLY A 19 11.81 8.61 1.51
N LEU A 20 10.60 8.96 1.07
CA LEU A 20 10.22 10.34 0.77
C LEU A 20 10.22 11.17 2.07
N LYS A 21 11.02 12.23 2.10
CA LYS A 21 11.09 13.16 3.22
C LYS A 21 10.30 14.43 2.88
N ILE A 22 9.14 14.60 3.49
CA ILE A 22 8.33 15.82 3.38
C ILE A 22 8.31 16.50 4.75
N GLY A 23 8.87 17.70 4.85
CA GLY A 23 8.88 18.51 6.07
C GLY A 23 9.66 17.87 7.23
N LYS A 24 9.42 18.38 8.45
CA LYS A 24 9.90 17.74 9.69
C LYS A 24 9.03 16.52 9.98
N ASP A 25 9.66 15.42 10.35
CA ASP A 25 9.03 14.15 10.75
C ASP A 25 8.23 14.36 12.05
N SER A 26 7.03 14.96 11.93
CA SER A 26 6.27 15.52 13.06
C SER A 26 5.28 14.54 13.68
N LYS A 27 5.20 13.30 13.17
CA LYS A 27 4.31 12.30 13.77
C LYS A 27 4.96 11.75 15.03
N SER A 28 4.43 12.17 16.17
CA SER A 28 4.84 11.75 17.53
C SER A 28 5.08 10.24 17.57
N ARG A 29 6.12 9.80 18.30
CA ARG A 29 6.39 8.37 18.56
C ARG A 29 5.14 7.67 19.10
N GLU A 30 4.34 8.38 19.89
CA GLU A 30 3.05 7.92 20.42
C GLU A 30 2.05 7.55 19.32
N LEU A 31 2.00 8.32 18.23
CA LEU A 31 1.14 8.01 17.11
C LEU A 31 1.61 6.73 16.41
N LYS A 32 2.94 6.58 16.21
CA LYS A 32 3.50 5.34 15.66
C LYS A 32 3.16 4.13 16.55
N ASP A 33 3.28 4.29 17.86
CA ASP A 33 2.98 3.23 18.84
C ASP A 33 1.49 2.87 18.85
N SER A 34 0.59 3.84 18.79
CA SER A 34 -0.86 3.61 18.81
C SER A 34 -1.39 2.82 17.60
N PHE A 35 -0.67 2.82 16.48
CA PHE A 35 -1.03 2.10 15.25
C PHE A 35 -0.24 0.80 15.04
N LYS A 36 0.70 0.44 15.93
CA LYS A 36 1.50 -0.79 15.80
C LYS A 36 0.64 -2.03 15.65
N GLU A 37 -0.41 -2.15 16.46
CA GLU A 37 -1.34 -3.28 16.42
C GLU A 37 -2.04 -3.39 15.06
N LEU A 38 -2.62 -2.28 14.56
CA LEU A 38 -3.23 -2.23 13.25
C LEU A 38 -2.22 -2.59 12.15
N THR A 39 -1.01 -2.02 12.16
CA THR A 39 -0.01 -2.31 11.12
C THR A 39 0.40 -3.79 11.10
N LYS A 40 0.56 -4.41 12.27
CA LYS A 40 0.92 -5.82 12.39
C LYS A 40 -0.23 -6.73 11.97
N TRP A 41 -1.45 -6.42 12.41
CA TRP A 41 -2.66 -7.13 12.01
C TRP A 41 -2.87 -7.05 10.50
N TRP A 42 -2.79 -5.85 9.91
CA TRP A 42 -3.03 -5.63 8.49
C TRP A 42 -1.97 -6.34 7.63
N LYS A 43 -0.69 -6.34 8.05
CA LYS A 43 0.34 -7.17 7.41
C LYS A 43 0.00 -8.67 7.48
N GLY A 44 -0.58 -9.12 8.59
CA GLY A 44 -1.04 -10.50 8.76
C GLY A 44 -2.22 -10.86 7.87
N THR A 45 -3.18 -9.95 7.69
CA THR A 45 -4.34 -10.12 6.80
C THR A 45 -3.90 -10.18 5.33
N LEU A 46 -2.88 -9.40 4.96
CA LEU A 46 -2.35 -9.32 3.60
C LEU A 46 -1.24 -10.36 3.31
N LYS A 47 -1.16 -11.47 4.04
CA LYS A 47 -0.12 -12.50 3.81
C LYS A 47 -0.16 -13.14 2.43
N THR A 48 -1.35 -13.20 1.83
CA THR A 48 -1.54 -13.68 0.45
C THR A 48 -1.10 -12.65 -0.59
N GLU A 49 -0.90 -11.41 -0.16
CA GLU A 49 -0.42 -10.30 -0.97
C GLU A 49 1.09 -10.14 -0.77
N ASP A 50 1.78 -9.67 -1.80
CA ASP A 50 3.24 -9.43 -1.77
C ASP A 50 3.59 -8.10 -1.03
N VAL A 51 3.13 -7.97 0.22
CA VAL A 51 3.33 -6.80 1.09
C VAL A 51 4.42 -7.06 2.11
N ASP A 52 5.49 -6.28 2.04
CA ASP A 52 6.65 -6.43 2.92
C ASP A 52 6.49 -5.66 4.23
N GLU A 53 5.87 -4.48 4.20
CA GLU A 53 5.73 -3.61 5.36
C GLU A 53 4.41 -2.84 5.31
N VAL A 54 3.78 -2.65 6.47
CA VAL A 54 2.67 -1.71 6.66
C VAL A 54 3.14 -0.66 7.67
N LYS A 55 3.08 0.62 7.31
CA LYS A 55 3.55 1.71 8.18
C LYS A 55 2.71 2.97 8.05
N ILE A 56 2.85 3.89 9.01
CA ILE A 56 2.21 5.20 8.91
C ILE A 56 2.91 6.04 7.84
N SER A 57 2.10 6.62 6.96
CA SER A 57 2.56 7.58 5.96
C SER A 57 2.68 8.97 6.54
N ASN A 58 3.68 9.75 6.09
CA ASN A 58 3.74 11.20 6.30
C ASN A 58 3.33 12.01 5.07
N ARG A 59 3.09 11.37 3.92
CA ARG A 59 2.83 12.05 2.64
C ARG A 59 1.33 12.18 2.32
N LEU A 60 0.48 11.42 3.00
CA LEU A 60 -0.96 11.37 2.72
C LEU A 60 -1.72 12.48 3.45
N ASP A 61 -2.62 13.13 2.72
CA ASP A 61 -3.56 14.12 3.25
C ASP A 61 -4.98 13.56 3.31
N ASN A 62 -5.65 13.41 2.16
CA ASN A 62 -7.04 12.94 2.06
C ASN A 62 -7.20 11.47 1.68
N THR A 63 -6.13 10.80 1.26
CA THR A 63 -6.17 9.39 0.87
C THR A 63 -5.98 8.49 2.11
N PRO A 64 -6.74 7.39 2.27
CA PRO A 64 -6.64 6.49 3.43
C PRO A 64 -5.31 5.73 3.48
N CYS A 65 -4.82 5.24 2.34
CA CYS A 65 -3.56 4.53 2.25
C CYS A 65 -3.00 4.55 0.82
N VAL A 66 -1.70 4.33 0.67
CA VAL A 66 -1.02 4.23 -0.63
C VAL A 66 -0.07 3.05 -0.63
N VAL A 67 0.13 2.42 -1.78
CA VAL A 67 1.15 1.39 -1.95
C VAL A 67 2.37 2.01 -2.63
N VAL A 68 3.52 1.90 -1.99
CA VAL A 68 4.80 2.35 -2.54
C VAL A 68 5.74 1.17 -2.71
N THR A 69 6.73 1.30 -3.61
CA THR A 69 7.80 0.31 -3.68
C THR A 69 8.99 0.70 -2.83
N SER A 70 9.78 -0.29 -2.44
CA SER A 70 11.06 -0.07 -1.78
C SER A 70 11.96 0.87 -2.61
N LYS A 71 12.88 1.58 -1.93
CA LYS A 71 13.77 2.57 -2.56
C LYS A 71 14.52 2.04 -3.79
N PHE A 72 14.93 0.76 -3.74
CA PHE A 72 15.74 0.13 -4.78
C PHE A 72 14.93 -0.69 -5.79
N GLY A 73 13.65 -0.99 -5.52
CA GLY A 73 12.79 -1.76 -6.42
C GLY A 73 12.30 -0.96 -7.63
N TRP A 74 11.67 -1.65 -8.59
CA TRP A 74 10.92 -1.01 -9.67
C TRP A 74 9.74 -0.19 -9.12
N SER A 75 9.42 0.94 -9.74
CA SER A 75 8.16 1.62 -9.49
C SER A 75 7.01 0.89 -10.19
N ALA A 76 5.77 1.17 -9.81
CA ALA A 76 4.60 0.59 -10.48
C ALA A 76 4.63 0.80 -12.01
N ASN A 77 5.00 2.00 -12.46
CA ASN A 77 5.14 2.31 -13.88
C ASN A 77 6.24 1.49 -14.56
N MET A 78 7.37 1.29 -13.86
CA MET A 78 8.49 0.50 -14.37
C MET A 78 8.16 -0.99 -14.42
N GLU A 79 7.43 -1.50 -13.42
CA GLU A 79 6.90 -2.87 -13.41
C GLU A 79 5.98 -3.09 -14.62
N ARG A 80 5.05 -2.17 -14.89
CA ARG A 80 4.16 -2.24 -16.06
C ARG A 80 4.93 -2.27 -17.38
N LEU A 81 5.91 -1.37 -17.54
CA LEU A 81 6.73 -1.30 -18.75
C LEU A 81 7.54 -2.58 -18.96
N MET A 82 8.11 -3.14 -17.90
CA MET A 82 8.93 -4.35 -17.98
C MET A 82 8.08 -5.60 -18.23
N GLN A 83 6.88 -5.71 -17.65
CA GLN A 83 5.95 -6.80 -17.97
C GLN A 83 5.48 -6.76 -19.42
N ALA A 84 5.32 -5.56 -19.99
CA ALA A 84 4.99 -5.40 -21.41
C ALA A 84 6.17 -5.77 -22.34
N GLN A 85 7.40 -5.82 -21.82
CA GLN A 85 8.59 -6.26 -22.56
C GLN A 85 8.85 -7.74 -22.27
N THR A 86 8.27 -8.61 -23.10
CA THR A 86 8.26 -10.08 -23.05
C THR A 86 9.62 -10.78 -23.05
N LEU A 87 10.74 -10.05 -23.10
CA LEU A 87 12.11 -10.56 -23.29
C LEU A 87 12.96 -10.59 -22.02
N THR A 88 12.42 -10.25 -20.86
CA THR A 88 13.19 -10.34 -19.60
C THR A 88 12.88 -11.62 -18.85
N ASP A 89 13.96 -12.34 -18.51
CA ASP A 89 13.98 -13.55 -17.69
C ASP A 89 13.08 -13.38 -16.44
N ALA A 90 12.04 -14.22 -16.32
CA ALA A 90 11.03 -14.11 -15.26
C ALA A 90 11.65 -14.17 -13.85
N SER A 91 12.79 -14.86 -13.72
CA SER A 91 13.61 -14.95 -12.51
C SER A 91 14.20 -13.59 -12.09
N LYS A 92 14.69 -12.79 -13.05
CA LYS A 92 15.22 -11.43 -12.80
C LYS A 92 14.10 -10.43 -12.55
N GLN A 93 12.95 -10.60 -13.20
CA GLN A 93 11.77 -9.77 -12.95
C GLN A 93 11.28 -9.90 -11.50
N ALA A 94 11.27 -11.12 -10.93
CA ALA A 94 10.82 -11.36 -9.56
C ALA A 94 11.72 -10.65 -8.51
N TYR A 95 13.04 -10.64 -8.72
CA TYR A 95 13.97 -9.95 -7.81
C TYR A 95 13.85 -8.41 -7.90
N MET A 96 13.51 -7.90 -9.08
CA MET A 96 13.40 -6.46 -9.33
C MET A 96 12.00 -5.90 -9.04
N ARG A 97 10.99 -6.77 -8.96
CA ARG A 97 9.65 -6.47 -8.42
C ARG A 97 9.86 -6.03 -6.97
N GLY A 98 9.91 -4.72 -6.77
CA GLY A 98 10.20 -4.15 -5.46
C GLY A 98 9.15 -4.61 -4.46
N LYS A 99 9.62 -5.01 -3.27
CA LYS A 99 8.78 -5.21 -2.08
C LYS A 99 7.81 -4.04 -1.91
N ARG A 100 6.51 -4.36 -1.81
CA ARG A 100 5.44 -3.37 -1.66
C ARG A 100 5.31 -2.98 -0.21
N ILE A 101 5.12 -1.70 0.02
CA ILE A 101 4.93 -1.12 1.36
C ILE A 101 3.60 -0.39 1.36
N LEU A 102 2.71 -0.77 2.26
CA LEU A 102 1.43 -0.09 2.46
C LEU A 102 1.64 1.05 3.47
N GLU A 103 1.54 2.29 3.02
CA GLU A 103 1.55 3.43 3.91
C GLU A 103 0.12 3.86 4.27
N ILE A 104 -0.21 3.93 5.56
CA ILE A 104 -1.55 4.27 6.06
C ILE A 104 -1.62 5.71 6.58
N ASN A 105 -2.77 6.35 6.39
CA ASN A 105 -3.04 7.69 6.89
C ASN A 105 -3.78 7.66 8.23
N PRO A 106 -3.11 7.92 9.37
CA PRO A 106 -3.72 7.88 10.70
C PRO A 106 -4.77 8.98 10.93
N ARG A 107 -4.83 10.00 10.06
CA ARG A 107 -5.82 11.08 10.16
C ARG A 107 -7.14 10.71 9.48
N HIS A 108 -7.13 9.74 8.57
CA HIS A 108 -8.27 9.41 7.74
C HIS A 108 -9.34 8.65 8.55
N PRO A 109 -10.64 9.00 8.44
CA PRO A 109 -11.72 8.36 9.19
C PRO A 109 -11.76 6.84 9.00
N ILE A 110 -11.64 6.36 7.75
CA ILE A 110 -11.61 4.91 7.45
C ILE A 110 -10.51 4.18 8.22
N VAL A 111 -9.30 4.74 8.34
CA VAL A 111 -8.18 4.09 9.01
C VAL A 111 -8.37 4.08 10.53
N LYS A 112 -8.99 5.13 11.09
CA LYS A 112 -9.36 5.20 12.51
C LYS A 112 -10.43 4.18 12.86
N GLU A 113 -11.51 4.13 12.07
CA GLU A 113 -12.58 3.15 12.24
C GLU A 113 -12.05 1.72 12.10
N LEU A 114 -11.19 1.46 11.11
CA LEU A 114 -10.57 0.14 10.94
C LEU A 114 -9.75 -0.25 12.17
N ARG A 115 -8.98 0.68 12.74
CA ARG A 115 -8.23 0.45 13.98
C ARG A 115 -9.16 0.05 15.13
N GLU A 116 -10.25 0.79 15.34
CA GLU A 116 -11.19 0.53 16.43
C GLU A 116 -11.86 -0.84 16.28
N ARG A 117 -12.25 -1.22 15.06
CA ARG A 117 -12.82 -2.55 14.80
C ARG A 117 -11.82 -3.68 15.02
N VAL A 118 -10.58 -3.51 14.58
CA VAL A 118 -9.51 -4.50 14.79
C VAL A 118 -9.19 -4.70 16.27
N VAL A 119 -9.25 -3.63 17.07
CA VAL A 119 -9.05 -3.73 18.53
C VAL A 119 -10.22 -4.46 19.19
N LYS A 120 -11.45 -4.27 18.69
CA LYS A 120 -12.65 -4.92 19.22
C LYS A 120 -12.73 -6.40 18.88
N ASP A 121 -12.50 -6.74 17.60
CA ASP A 121 -12.51 -8.11 17.10
C ASP A 121 -11.56 -8.24 15.89
N PRO A 122 -10.32 -8.71 16.10
CA PRO A 122 -9.35 -8.88 15.03
C PRO A 122 -9.68 -10.06 14.09
N GLU A 123 -10.57 -10.97 14.50
CA GLU A 123 -10.96 -12.14 13.72
C GLU A 123 -12.23 -11.91 12.89
N ASP A 124 -12.84 -10.73 12.99
CA ASP A 124 -13.99 -10.31 12.18
C ASP A 124 -13.66 -10.39 10.68
N GLU A 125 -14.31 -11.32 9.99
CA GLU A 125 -14.12 -11.55 8.56
C GLU A 125 -14.55 -10.35 7.71
N GLY A 126 -15.56 -9.59 8.13
CA GLY A 126 -15.97 -8.35 7.47
C GLY A 126 -14.88 -7.27 7.56
N VAL A 127 -14.19 -7.17 8.70
CA VAL A 127 -13.06 -6.26 8.90
C VAL A 127 -11.87 -6.69 8.03
N LYS A 128 -11.55 -7.99 7.98
CA LYS A 128 -10.50 -8.53 7.09
C LYS A 128 -10.82 -8.27 5.61
N GLN A 129 -12.06 -8.51 5.18
CA GLN A 129 -12.51 -8.24 3.82
C GLN A 129 -12.42 -6.76 3.47
N THR A 130 -12.82 -5.88 4.39
CA THR A 130 -12.72 -4.42 4.22
C THR A 130 -11.25 -3.98 4.08
N ALA A 131 -10.37 -4.49 4.95
CA ALA A 131 -8.94 -4.20 4.88
C ALA A 131 -8.28 -4.66 3.57
N GLN A 132 -8.70 -5.82 3.06
CA GLN A 132 -8.27 -6.33 1.75
C GLN A 132 -8.76 -5.44 0.61
N LEU A 133 -10.04 -5.04 0.62
CA LEU A 133 -10.62 -4.17 -0.40
C LEU A 133 -9.95 -2.80 -0.43
N ILE A 134 -9.67 -2.22 0.74
CA ILE A 134 -8.93 -0.96 0.87
C ILE A 134 -7.52 -1.10 0.27
N TYR A 135 -6.82 -2.20 0.58
CA TYR A 135 -5.50 -2.47 0.01
C TYR A 135 -5.53 -2.60 -1.51
N GLN A 136 -6.45 -3.40 -2.07
CA GLN A 136 -6.58 -3.57 -3.52
C GLN A 136 -6.92 -2.25 -4.23
N THR A 137 -7.77 -1.41 -3.60
CA THR A 137 -8.09 -0.08 -4.11
C THR A 137 -6.84 0.81 -4.13
N ALA A 138 -6.07 0.83 -3.04
CA ALA A 138 -4.82 1.59 -2.97
C ALA A 138 -3.75 1.07 -3.93
N LEU A 139 -3.69 -0.25 -4.15
CA LEU A 139 -2.78 -0.89 -5.10
C LEU A 139 -3.08 -0.43 -6.53
N MET A 140 -4.36 -0.38 -6.89
CA MET A 140 -4.83 0.11 -8.18
C MET A 140 -4.56 1.61 -8.35
N GLU A 141 -4.90 2.44 -7.35
CA GLU A 141 -4.64 3.89 -7.35
C GLU A 141 -3.14 4.20 -7.49
N SER A 142 -2.30 3.38 -6.88
CA SER A 142 -0.84 3.51 -6.94
C SER A 142 -0.23 3.03 -8.28
N GLY A 143 -1.09 2.57 -9.21
CA GLY A 143 -0.71 2.21 -10.58
C GLY A 143 -0.19 0.79 -10.76
N PHE A 144 -0.31 -0.08 -9.74
CA PHE A 144 0.04 -1.49 -9.87
C PHE A 144 -1.08 -2.28 -10.55
N ILE A 145 -0.72 -3.43 -11.10
CA ILE A 145 -1.68 -4.36 -11.67
C ILE A 145 -2.20 -5.28 -10.56
N LEU A 146 -3.52 -5.42 -10.49
CA LEU A 146 -4.17 -6.40 -9.62
C LEU A 146 -3.85 -7.82 -10.11
N SER A 147 -3.47 -8.70 -9.19
CA SER A 147 -3.19 -10.12 -9.48
C SER A 147 -4.46 -10.86 -9.93
N ASP A 148 -5.58 -10.60 -9.25
CA ASP A 148 -6.88 -11.18 -9.57
C ASP A 148 -7.98 -10.10 -9.61
N PRO A 149 -8.30 -9.57 -10.81
CA PRO A 149 -9.39 -8.61 -10.97
C PRO A 149 -10.77 -9.18 -10.63
N LYS A 150 -10.98 -10.51 -10.70
CA LYS A 150 -12.27 -11.13 -10.39
C LYS A 150 -12.50 -11.16 -8.87
N ASP A 151 -11.46 -11.48 -8.09
CA ASP A 151 -11.54 -11.40 -6.62
C ASP A 151 -11.86 -9.98 -6.16
N PHE A 152 -11.17 -8.97 -6.73
CA PHE A 152 -11.45 -7.57 -6.42
C PHE A 152 -12.90 -7.17 -6.76
N ALA A 153 -13.38 -7.52 -7.95
CA ALA A 153 -14.77 -7.25 -8.36
C ALA A 153 -15.77 -7.94 -7.44
N SER A 154 -15.52 -9.20 -7.06
CA SER A 154 -16.35 -9.95 -6.11
C SER A 154 -16.47 -9.23 -4.76
N ARG A 155 -15.35 -8.72 -4.23
CA ARG A 155 -15.34 -7.95 -2.96
C ARG A 155 -16.10 -6.65 -3.06
N ILE A 156 -16.00 -5.93 -4.19
CA ILE A 156 -16.83 -4.75 -4.44
C ILE A 156 -18.30 -5.12 -4.41
N TYR A 157 -18.71 -6.16 -5.14
CA TYR A 157 -20.11 -6.59 -5.15
C TYR A 157 -20.60 -7.02 -3.77
N SER A 158 -19.78 -7.70 -2.96
CA SER A 158 -20.11 -8.05 -1.57
C SER A 158 -20.26 -6.80 -0.68
N SER A 159 -19.41 -5.79 -0.86
CA SER A 159 -19.52 -4.52 -0.15
C SER A 159 -20.80 -3.77 -0.54
N VAL A 160 -21.15 -3.74 -1.83
CA VAL A 160 -22.39 -3.14 -2.33
C VAL A 160 -23.62 -3.87 -1.77
N LYS A 161 -23.63 -5.21 -1.81
CA LYS A 161 -24.69 -6.04 -1.21
C LYS A 161 -24.90 -5.71 0.27
N SER A 162 -23.80 -5.65 1.04
CA SER A 162 -23.82 -5.27 2.45
C SER A 162 -24.39 -3.85 2.66
N SER A 163 -24.04 -2.89 1.79
CA SER A 163 -24.56 -1.52 1.87
C SER A 163 -26.06 -1.41 1.55
N LEU A 164 -26.59 -2.34 0.75
CA LEU A 164 -27.99 -2.42 0.35
C LEU A 164 -28.82 -3.32 1.29
N ASN A 165 -28.18 -3.95 2.29
CA ASN A 165 -28.78 -4.94 3.19
C ASN A 165 -29.41 -6.15 2.45
N ILE A 166 -28.73 -6.67 1.42
CA ILE A 166 -29.16 -7.84 0.62
C ILE A 166 -28.08 -8.90 0.49
#